data_AF-A0A819NVT6-F1
#
_entry.id   AF-A0A819NVT6-F1
#
_cell.length_a   1.000
_cell.length_b   1.000
_cell.length_c   1.000
_cell.angle_alpha   90.00
_cell.angle_beta   90.00
_cell.angle_gamma   90.00
#
_symmetry.space_group_name_H-M   'P 1'
#
loop_
_entity.id
_entity.type
_entity.pdbx_description
1 polymer ?
#
loop_
_entity_poly.entity_id
_entity_poly.type
_entity_poly.pdbx_seq_one_letter_code
_entity_poly.pdbx_strand_id
1 'polypeptide(L)' 'MINRHNLEADLGLHTYTLKINQFADMTHEEFTRTMLSGLKLTLTTNVPKTLDLPLNGKIPASV' A
#
# COMPACT_ATOMS: atom_id res chain seq x y z
N MET A 1 0.25 12.04 3.27
CA MET A 1 1.17 13.13 3.67
C MET A 1 1.49 13.01 5.15
N ILE A 2 2.75 13.23 5.53
CA ILE A 2 3.32 12.91 6.86
C ILE A 2 2.59 13.64 7.99
N ASN A 3 2.39 14.96 7.89
CA ASN A 3 1.80 15.75 8.97
C ASN A 3 0.39 15.29 9.35
N ARG A 4 -0.45 14.95 8.34
CA ARG A 4 -1.80 14.42 8.57
C ARG A 4 -1.74 13.06 9.28
N HIS A 5 -0.89 12.16 8.83
CA HIS A 5 -0.73 10.84 9.44
C HIS A 5 -0.25 10.95 10.90
N ASN A 6 0.68 11.86 11.18
CA ASN A 6 1.19 12.03 12.54
C ASN A 6 0.14 12.66 13.46
N LEU A 7 -0.68 13.60 12.97
CA LEU A 7 -1.82 14.09 13.72
C LEU A 7 -2.83 12.97 14.04
N GLU A 8 -3.12 12.10 13.07
CA GLU A 8 -3.97 10.92 13.29
C GLU A 8 -3.34 9.92 14.27
N ALA A 9 -2.01 9.77 14.24
CA ALA A 9 -1.27 8.93 15.20
C ALA A 9 -1.34 9.50 16.63
N ASP A 10 -1.23 10.83 16.78
CA ASP A 10 -1.39 11.50 18.08
C ASP A 10 -2.82 11.34 18.64
N LEU A 11 -3.82 11.19 17.76
CA LEU A 11 -5.20 10.84 18.12
C LEU A 11 -5.39 9.33 18.41
N GLY A 12 -4.33 8.53 18.30
CA GLY A 12 -4.37 7.08 18.54
C GLY A 12 -4.95 6.24 17.40
N LEU A 13 -5.15 6.82 16.21
CA LEU A 13 -5.65 6.08 15.03
C LEU A 13 -4.57 5.24 14.35
N HIS A 14 -3.30 5.58 14.56
CA HIS A 14 -2.15 4.84 14.08
C HIS A 14 -1.18 4.56 15.22
N THR A 15 -0.50 3.41 15.16
CA THR A 15 0.46 2.97 16.17
C THR A 15 1.91 3.38 15.86
N TYR A 16 2.12 4.12 14.77
CA TYR A 16 3.43 4.57 14.31
C TYR A 16 3.36 5.99 13.75
N THR A 17 4.52 6.62 13.59
CA THR A 17 4.64 7.95 13.00
C THR A 17 5.52 7.89 11.75
N LEU A 18 5.38 8.90 10.89
CA LEU A 18 6.18 9.07 9.69
C LEU A 18 7.13 10.26 9.86
N LYS A 19 8.27 10.20 9.15
CA LYS A 19 9.25 11.28 9.08
C LYS A 19 9.85 11.33 7.67
N ILE A 20 10.33 12.51 7.28
CA ILE A 20 11.11 12.70 6.05
C ILE A 20 12.35 11.82 6.11
N ASN A 21 12.62 11.12 5.00
CA ASN A 21 13.80 10.29 4.79
C ASN A 21 14.37 10.57 3.38
N GLN A 22 15.37 9.80 2.97
CA GLN A 22 16.03 9.94 1.66
C GLN A 22 15.16 9.58 0.45
N PHE A 23 13.92 9.12 0.68
CA PHE A 23 12.95 8.78 -0.37
C PHE A 23 11.80 9.79 -0.42
N ALA A 24 11.93 10.94 0.24
CA ALA A 24 10.85 11.93 0.33
C ALA A 24 10.56 12.64 -1.00
N ASP A 25 11.50 12.61 -1.95
CA ASP A 25 11.37 13.11 -3.31
C ASP A 25 10.84 12.07 -4.30
N MET A 26 10.77 10.80 -3.88
CA MET A 26 10.27 9.71 -4.71
C MET A 26 8.76 9.54 -4.57
N THR A 27 8.10 9.28 -5.67
CA THR A 27 6.72 8.80 -5.66
C THR A 27 6.63 7.35 -5.22
N HIS A 28 5.44 6.91 -4.79
CA HIS A 28 5.22 5.52 -4.37
C HIS A 28 5.50 4.50 -5.51
N GLU A 29 5.15 4.85 -6.74
CA GLU A 29 5.40 4.02 -7.92
C GLU A 29 6.90 3.88 -8.20
N GLU A 30 7.65 4.98 -8.13
CA GLU A 30 9.10 4.99 -8.31
C GLU A 30 9.80 4.18 -7.22
N PHE A 31 9.38 4.33 -5.97
CA PHE A 31 9.92 3.56 -4.85
C PHE A 31 9.69 2.06 -5.04
N THR A 32 8.47 1.67 -5.42
CA THR A 32 8.12 0.26 -5.66
C THR A 32 8.92 -0.32 -6.83
N ARG A 33 9.03 0.42 -7.94
CA ARG A 33 9.77 -0.03 -9.12
C ARG A 33 11.28 -0.11 -8.88
N THR A 34 11.84 0.80 -8.08
CA THR A 34 13.30 0.87 -7.87
C THR A 34 13.75 -0.05 -6.73
N MET A 35 13.02 -0.04 -5.61
CA MET A 35 13.44 -0.72 -4.38
C MET A 35 12.80 -2.11 -4.20
N LEU A 36 11.62 -2.35 -4.76
CA LEU A 36 10.86 -3.61 -4.57
C LEU A 36 10.84 -4.51 -5.81
N SER A 37 11.50 -4.12 -6.91
CA SER A 37 11.50 -4.88 -8.18
C SER A 37 12.16 -6.26 -8.09
N GLY A 38 13.02 -6.49 -7.09
CA GLY A 38 13.66 -7.79 -6.85
C GLY A 38 12.72 -8.84 -6.25
N LEU A 39 11.59 -8.43 -5.67
CA LEU A 39 10.65 -9.35 -5.01
C LEU A 39 9.68 -9.96 -6.03
N LYS A 40 10.06 -11.08 -6.65
CA LYS A 40 9.14 -11.89 -7.46
C LYS A 40 8.42 -12.89 -6.56
N LEU A 41 7.19 -12.56 -6.17
CA LEU A 41 6.31 -13.51 -5.51
C LEU A 41 5.77 -14.51 -6.55
N THR A 42 6.33 -15.72 -6.57
CA THR A 42 5.70 -16.83 -7.28
C THR A 42 4.50 -17.30 -6.48
N LEU A 43 3.34 -16.69 -6.71
CA LEU A 43 2.09 -17.19 -6.18
C LEU A 43 1.77 -18.50 -6.91
N THR A 44 2.04 -19.64 -6.28
CA THR A 44 1.60 -20.95 -6.79
C THR A 44 0.09 -21.05 -6.57
N THR A 45 -0.69 -20.34 -7.37
CA THR A 45 -2.13 -20.48 -7.33
C THR A 45 -2.47 -21.79 -8.02
N ASN A 46 -2.72 -22.85 -7.25
CA ASN A 46 -3.43 -24.06 -7.70
C ASN A 46 -4.91 -23.72 -7.97
N VAL A 47 -5.17 -22.69 -8.77
CA VAL A 47 -6.51 -22.30 -9.20
C VAL A 47 -6.66 -22.61 -10.68
N PRO A 48 -7.69 -23.37 -11.07
CA PRO A 48 -8.03 -23.56 -12.47
C PRO A 48 -8.24 -22.20 -13.13
N LYS A 49 -7.69 -22.05 -14.33
CA LYS A 49 -7.75 -20.86 -15.17
C LYS A 49 -9.20 -20.58 -15.60
N THR A 50 -9.97 -19.88 -14.75
CA THR A 50 -11.06 -18.94 -15.08
C THR A 50 -11.72 -18.48 -13.77
N LEU A 51 -11.19 -17.43 -13.15
CA LEU A 51 -11.98 -16.57 -12.27
C LEU A 51 -11.63 -15.13 -12.65
N ASP A 52 -12.38 -14.59 -13.61
CA ASP A 52 -12.37 -13.16 -13.92
C ASP A 52 -12.96 -12.43 -12.70
N LEU A 53 -12.09 -12.04 -11.77
CA LEU A 53 -12.49 -11.18 -10.67
C LEU A 53 -12.76 -9.78 -11.27
N PRO A 54 -14.00 -9.27 -11.22
CA PRO A 54 -14.28 -7.94 -11.74
C PRO A 54 -13.48 -6.91 -10.92
N LEU A 55 -12.51 -6.27 -11.57
CA LEU A 55 -11.76 -5.13 -11.08
C LEU A 55 -12.67 -3.89 -11.01
N ASN A 56 -13.76 -3.89 -10.23
CA ASN A 56 -14.42 -2.65 -9.81
C ASN A 56 -15.50 -2.86 -8.73
N GLY A 57 -15.15 -3.46 -7.59
CA GLY A 57 -16.04 -3.50 -6.43
C GLY A 57 -15.74 -2.36 -5.46
N LYS A 58 -16.50 -1.26 -5.52
CA LYS A 58 -16.54 -0.24 -4.46
C LYS A 58 -16.61 -0.93 -3.09
N ILE A 59 -15.64 -0.68 -2.23
CA ILE A 59 -15.68 -1.08 -0.82
C ILE A 59 -16.73 -0.16 -0.17
N PRO A 60 -17.89 -0.64 0.29
CA PRO A 60 -18.82 0.23 1.01
C PRO A 60 -18.19 0.62 2.35
N ALA A 61 -18.23 1.92 2.68
CA ALA A 61 -17.86 2.42 4.00
C ALA A 61 -18.76 1.75 5.05
N SER A 62 -18.14 1.14 6.07
CA SER A 62 -18.85 0.53 7.20
C SER A 62 -19.81 1.51 7.86
N VAL A 63 -21.06 1.07 8.03
CA VAL A 63 -21.99 1.52 9.09
C VAL A 63 -22.35 0.30 9.92
#